data_AF-A0A4Z0EJW1-F1
#
_entry.id   AF-A0A4Z0EJW1-F1
#
_cell.length_a   1.000
_cell.length_b   1.000
_cell.length_c   1.000
_cell.angle_alpha   90.00
_cell.angle_beta   90.00
_cell.angle_gamma   90.00
#
_symmetry.space_group_name_H-M   'P 1'
#
loop_
_entity.id
_entity.type
_entity.pdbx_description
1 polymer ?
#
loop_
_entity_poly.entity_id
_entity_poly.type
_entity_poly.pdbx_seq_one_letter_code
_entity_poly.pdbx_strand_id
1 'polypeptide(L)'
;MSQHHFSTTASTGQQVQVQCGWDRPLQHQHLTVWAVAEAPAEREVLYTCLMERGGGLPDVDAVADELEKLGIEAPEGLYERLWLDESFNQGNGLTVW
;
A
#
# COMPACT_ATOMS: atom_id res chain seq x y z
N MET A 1 4.50 1.75 12.64
CA MET A 1 3.95 1.28 11.36
C MET A 1 4.91 0.27 10.74
N SER A 2 4.46 -0.91 10.32
CA SER A 2 5.23 -1.75 9.38
C SER A 2 5.07 -1.20 7.96
N GLN A 3 5.99 -1.50 7.06
CA GLN A 3 6.03 -0.92 5.70
C GLN A 3 6.41 -1.99 4.69
N HIS A 4 5.62 -2.08 3.62
CA HIS A 4 5.80 -2.93 2.46
C HIS A 4 5.84 -2.06 1.21
N HIS A 5 6.95 -2.12 0.48
CA HIS A 5 7.20 -1.28 -0.68
C HIS A 5 7.39 -2.16 -1.90
N PHE A 6 6.72 -1.83 -3.00
CA PHE A 6 6.96 -2.47 -4.29
C PHE A 6 6.68 -1.50 -5.44
N SER A 7 7.27 -1.78 -6.59
CA SER A 7 7.01 -1.05 -7.83
C SER A 7 6.44 -2.02 -8.86
N THR A 8 5.42 -1.59 -9.58
CA THR A 8 4.81 -2.41 -10.63
C THR A 8 4.22 -1.51 -11.72
N THR A 9 3.74 -2.12 -12.79
CA THR A 9 3.03 -1.44 -13.87
C THR A 9 1.55 -1.73 -13.69
N ALA A 10 0.74 -0.69 -13.49
CA ALA A 10 -0.70 -0.83 -13.46
C ALA A 10 -1.23 -1.30 -14.82
N SER A 11 -2.45 -1.86 -14.86
CA SER A 11 -3.10 -2.35 -16.08
C SER A 11 -3.26 -1.26 -17.16
N THR A 12 -3.23 0.01 -16.77
CA THR A 12 -3.22 1.18 -17.67
C THR A 12 -1.89 1.41 -18.38
N GLY A 13 -0.83 0.66 -18.02
CA GLY A 13 0.54 0.84 -18.51
C GLY A 13 1.37 1.85 -17.70
N GLN A 14 0.79 2.48 -16.68
CA GLN A 14 1.47 3.45 -15.82
C GLN A 14 2.37 2.74 -14.81
N GLN A 15 3.64 3.15 -14.72
CA GLN A 15 4.51 2.72 -13.63
C GLN A 15 4.08 3.37 -12.32
N VAL A 16 3.95 2.56 -11.29
CA VAL A 16 3.52 2.97 -9.96
C VAL A 16 4.45 2.45 -8.88
N GLN A 17 4.58 3.22 -7.80
CA GLN A 17 5.20 2.80 -6.56
C GLN A 17 4.09 2.68 -5.51
N VAL A 18 4.09 1.57 -4.77
CA VAL A 18 3.11 1.30 -3.71
C VAL A 18 3.82 1.19 -2.38
N GLN A 19 3.24 1.83 -1.36
CA GLN A 19 3.58 1.63 0.04
C GLN A 19 2.32 1.26 0.81
N CYS A 20 2.38 0.16 1.55
CA CYS A 20 1.32 -0.28 2.43
C CYS A 20 1.85 -0.92 3.71
N GLY A 21 0.98 -1.19 4.68
CA GLY A 21 1.37 -1.89 5.91
C GLY A 21 0.43 -1.62 7.08
N TRP A 22 0.83 -2.07 8.26
CA TRP A 22 0.02 -1.97 9.47
C TRP A 22 0.47 -0.82 10.37
N ASP A 23 -0.48 0.02 10.80
CA ASP A 23 -0.24 1.01 11.85
C ASP A 23 -0.66 0.48 13.22
N ARG A 24 0.33 0.01 14.01
CA ARG A 24 0.09 -0.49 15.38
C ARG A 24 -0.64 0.51 16.30
N PRO A 25 -0.25 1.79 16.40
CA PRO A 25 -1.00 2.75 17.22
C PRO A 25 -2.46 2.96 16.79
N LEU A 26 -2.72 3.04 15.48
CA LEU A 26 -4.02 3.40 14.94
C LEU A 26 -4.91 2.19 14.59
N GLN A 27 -4.35 0.98 14.63
CA GLN A 27 -5.02 -0.30 14.38
C GLN A 27 -5.75 -0.34 13.03
N HIS A 28 -5.09 0.13 11.97
CA HIS A 28 -5.58 0.06 10.60
C HIS A 28 -4.44 -0.23 9.62
N GLN A 29 -4.82 -0.69 8.43
CA GLN A 29 -3.92 -0.74 7.29
C GLN A 29 -3.75 0.67 6.70
N HIS A 30 -2.56 0.98 6.20
CA HIS A 30 -2.33 2.18 5.40
C HIS A 30 -1.93 1.77 3.98
N LEU A 31 -2.29 2.60 3.02
CA LEU A 31 -1.96 2.43 1.61
C LEU A 31 -1.73 3.81 0.98
N THR A 32 -0.63 3.94 0.25
CA THR A 32 -0.35 5.08 -0.63
C THR A 32 0.24 4.57 -1.93
N VAL A 33 -0.24 5.12 -3.03
CA VAL A 33 0.19 4.79 -4.38
C VAL A 33 0.64 6.07 -5.08
N TRP A 34 1.83 6.02 -5.66
CA TRP A 34 2.39 7.11 -6.45
C TRP A 34 2.54 6.69 -7.92
N ALA A 35 2.25 7.60 -8.83
CA ALA A 35 2.71 7.48 -10.20
C ALA A 35 4.21 7.78 -10.27
N VAL A 36 4.93 6.96 -11.03
CA VAL A 36 6.32 7.22 -11.40
C VAL A 36 6.31 7.98 -12.72
N ALA A 37 6.61 9.27 -12.68
CA ALA A 37 6.82 10.08 -13.87
C ALA A 37 8.25 9.91 -14.40
N GLU A 38 8.43 9.92 -15.72
CA GLU A 38 9.76 9.93 -16.35
C GLU A 38 10.56 11.21 -16.05
N ALA A 39 9.86 12.30 -15.68
CA ALA A 39 10.47 13.56 -15.29
C ALA A 39 10.72 13.60 -13.77
N PRO A 40 11.92 14.02 -13.31
CA PRO A 40 12.38 13.85 -11.92
C PRO A 40 11.69 14.75 -10.88
N ALA A 41 10.63 15.48 -11.24
CA ALA A 41 10.14 16.59 -10.42
C ALA A 41 9.09 16.18 -9.38
N GLU A 42 8.10 15.33 -9.71
CA GLU A 42 6.97 15.11 -8.79
C GLU A 42 6.43 13.68 -8.89
N ARG A 43 6.49 12.94 -7.78
CA ARG A 43 5.70 11.71 -7.60
C ARG A 43 4.26 12.14 -7.35
N GLU A 44 3.41 12.00 -8.36
CA GLU A 44 1.98 12.27 -8.22
C GLU A 44 1.34 11.20 -7.34
N VAL A 45 0.60 11.60 -6.30
CA VAL A 45 -0.15 10.65 -5.45
C VAL A 45 -1.42 10.26 -6.19
N LEU A 46 -1.50 9.00 -6.62
CA LEU A 46 -2.69 8.44 -7.27
C LEU A 46 -3.77 8.09 -6.25
N TYR A 47 -3.36 7.61 -5.09
CA TYR A 47 -4.25 7.22 -4.00
C TYR A 47 -3.54 7.31 -2.65
N THR A 48 -4.28 7.74 -1.62
CA THR A 48 -3.84 7.60 -0.23
C THR A 48 -5.05 7.53 0.70
N CYS A 49 -5.09 6.51 1.56
CA CYS A 49 -6.13 6.38 2.59
C CYS A 49 -5.91 7.35 3.76
N LEU A 50 -4.73 7.99 3.86
CA LEU A 50 -4.38 8.88 4.99
C LEU A 50 -5.26 10.13 5.06
N MET A 51 -5.83 10.55 3.93
CA MET A 51 -6.71 11.71 3.84
C MET A 51 -8.20 11.34 4.02
N GLU A 52 -8.50 10.05 4.13
CA GLU A 52 -9.86 9.56 4.30
C GLU A 52 -10.34 9.67 5.74
N ARG A 53 -11.67 9.73 5.92
CA ARG A 53 -12.31 9.90 7.23
C ARG A 53 -12.14 8.62 8.05
N GLY A 54 -11.14 8.59 8.93
CA GLY A 54 -10.75 7.40 9.69
C GLY A 54 -9.25 7.08 9.58
N GLY A 55 -8.56 7.68 8.61
CA GLY A 55 -7.11 7.68 8.49
C GLY A 55 -6.48 6.38 7.99
N GLY A 56 -7.26 5.36 7.63
CA GLY A 56 -6.76 4.07 7.19
C GLY A 56 -7.84 3.13 6.69
N LEU A 57 -7.39 2.01 6.13
CA LEU A 57 -8.21 0.91 5.64
C LEU A 57 -8.44 -0.11 6.77
N PRO A 58 -9.64 -0.70 6.89
CA PRO A 58 -10.01 -1.52 8.04
C PRO A 58 -9.25 -2.84 8.14
N ASP A 59 -8.89 -3.45 7.00
CA ASP A 59 -8.30 -4.78 6.92
C ASP A 59 -7.51 -4.97 5.61
N VAL A 60 -6.89 -6.15 5.46
CA VAL A 60 -6.11 -6.52 4.27
C VAL A 60 -6.97 -6.63 3.01
N ASP A 61 -8.24 -7.04 3.16
CA ASP A 61 -9.17 -7.17 2.02
C ASP A 61 -9.46 -5.79 1.41
N ALA A 62 -9.65 -4.76 2.24
CA ALA A 62 -9.79 -3.39 1.77
C ALA A 62 -8.54 -2.86 1.05
N VAL A 63 -7.34 -3.32 1.44
CA VAL A 63 -6.10 -3.02 0.68
C VAL A 63 -6.13 -3.67 -0.70
N ALA A 64 -6.56 -4.94 -0.77
CA ALA A 64 -6.67 -5.66 -2.03
C ALA A 64 -7.71 -5.01 -2.97
N ASP A 65 -8.88 -4.64 -2.44
CA ASP A 65 -9.94 -3.95 -3.18
C ASP A 65 -9.45 -2.63 -3.80
N GLU A 66 -8.69 -1.81 -3.07
CA GLU A 66 -8.15 -0.55 -3.60
C GLU A 66 -7.08 -0.78 -4.67
N LEU A 67 -6.20 -1.78 -4.49
CA LEU A 67 -5.21 -2.13 -5.51
C LEU A 67 -5.89 -2.66 -6.79
N GLU A 68 -6.93 -3.48 -6.66
CA GLU A 68 -7.71 -3.98 -7.79
C GLU A 68 -8.42 -2.84 -8.54
N LYS A 69 -9.04 -1.89 -7.82
CA LYS A 69 -9.66 -0.68 -8.42
C LYS A 69 -8.66 0.15 -9.22
N LEU A 70 -7.42 0.23 -8.76
CA LEU A 70 -6.32 0.92 -9.45
C LEU A 70 -5.67 0.09 -10.57
N GLY A 71 -6.09 -1.17 -10.72
CA GLY A 71 -5.52 -2.10 -11.70
C GLY A 71 -4.08 -2.50 -11.38
N ILE A 72 -3.72 -2.56 -10.10
CA ILE A 72 -2.38 -2.86 -9.61
C ILE A 72 -2.35 -4.30 -9.09
N GLU A 73 -1.45 -5.11 -9.65
CA GLU A 73 -1.20 -6.47 -9.18
C GLU A 73 -0.17 -6.45 -8.04
N ALA A 74 -0.53 -7.02 -6.89
CA ALA A 74 0.36 -7.14 -5.74
C ALA A 74 1.35 -8.30 -5.91
N PRO A 75 2.58 -8.19 -5.38
CA PRO A 75 3.53 -9.29 -5.37
C PRO A 75 3.03 -10.47 -4.53
N GLU A 76 3.43 -11.67 -4.94
CA GLU A 76 3.09 -12.92 -4.25
C GLU A 76 3.51 -12.86 -2.77
N GLY A 77 2.59 -13.17 -1.86
CA GLY A 77 2.82 -13.16 -0.41
C GLY A 77 2.61 -11.82 0.29
N LEU A 78 2.34 -10.72 -0.44
CA LEU A 78 2.09 -9.40 0.19
C LEU A 78 0.93 -9.47 1.19
N TYR A 79 -0.23 -9.96 0.75
CA TYR A 79 -1.44 -9.99 1.57
C TYR A 79 -1.29 -10.90 2.80
N GLU A 80 -0.63 -12.05 2.64
CA GLU A 80 -0.30 -12.92 3.78
C GLU A 80 0.55 -12.16 4.80
N ARG A 81 1.54 -11.40 4.33
CA ARG A 81 2.43 -10.65 5.23
C ARG A 81 1.71 -9.50 5.93
N LEU A 82 0.84 -8.77 5.24
CA LEU A 82 0.00 -7.73 5.84
C LEU A 82 -0.93 -8.31 6.90
N TRP A 83 -1.52 -9.48 6.65
CA TRP A 83 -2.38 -10.18 7.59
C TRP A 83 -1.62 -10.63 8.84
N LEU A 84 -0.39 -11.12 8.68
CA LEU A 84 0.49 -11.46 9.80
C LEU A 84 0.87 -10.22 10.61
N ASP A 85 1.18 -9.10 9.94
CA ASP A 85 1.54 -7.86 10.61
C ASP A 85 0.38 -7.31 11.46
N GLU A 86 -0.83 -7.36 10.94
CA GLU A 86 -2.06 -7.04 11.70
C GLU A 86 -2.27 -8.01 12.87
N SER A 87 -2.24 -9.32 12.60
CA SER A 87 -2.53 -10.37 13.60
C SER A 87 -1.54 -10.40 14.75
N PHE A 88 -0.26 -10.15 14.49
CA PHE A 88 0.79 -10.07 15.51
C PHE A 88 1.02 -8.64 16.03
N ASN A 89 0.22 -7.68 15.56
CA ASN A 89 0.36 -6.27 15.86
C ASN A 89 1.81 -5.75 15.65
N GLN A 90 2.41 -6.19 14.55
CA GLN A 90 3.80 -5.93 14.18
C GLN A 90 3.95 -4.48 13.71
N GLY A 91 4.95 -3.78 14.23
CA GLY A 91 5.33 -2.45 13.75
C GLY A 91 6.81 -2.38 13.41
N ASN A 92 7.22 -1.27 12.79
CA ASN A 92 8.61 -0.88 12.53
C ASN A 92 9.38 -1.85 11.62
N GLY A 93 8.69 -2.75 10.91
CA GLY A 93 9.27 -3.56 9.84
C GLY A 93 9.31 -2.78 8.52
N LEU A 94 10.33 -3.05 7.70
CA LEU A 94 10.40 -2.59 6.32
C LEU A 94 10.69 -3.81 5.44
N THR A 95 9.83 -4.05 4.44
CA THR A 95 9.98 -5.10 3.44
C THR A 95 9.91 -4.47 2.07
N VAL A 96 10.85 -4.81 1.20
CA VAL A 96 10.83 -4.44 -0.22
C VAL A 96 10.62 -5.72 -1.01
N TRP A 97 9.66 -5.71 -1.92
CA TRP A 97 9.30 -6.84 -2.78
C TRP A 97 9.88 -6.67 -4.18
#